data_AF-A0A1B7MXL7-F1
#
_entry.id   AF-A0A1B7MXL7-F1
#
_cell.length_a   1.000
_cell.length_b   1.000
_cell.length_c   1.000
_cell.angle_alpha   90.00
_cell.angle_beta   90.00
_cell.angle_gamma   90.00
#
_symmetry.space_group_name_H-M   'P 1'
#
loop_
_entity.id
_entity.type
_entity.pdbx_description
1 polymer ?
#
loop_
_entity_poly.entity_id
_entity_poly.type
_entity_poly.pdbx_seq_one_letter_code
_entity_poly.pdbx_strand_id
1 'polypeptide(L)' 'MRFSFLAIVTLTAAMSVSACFELDHACKVQADCCTYDGLYYLRCHKGKCVP' A
#
# COMPACT_ATOMS: atom_id res chain seq x y z
N MET A 1 -39.59 12.12 6.47
CA MET A 1 -38.16 12.43 6.22
C MET A 1 -37.63 11.38 5.26
N ARG A 2 -37.44 11.77 3.98
CA ARG A 2 -37.02 10.85 2.91
C ARG A 2 -35.51 10.73 3.00
N PHE A 3 -35.04 9.62 3.55
CA PHE A 3 -33.62 9.35 3.74
C PHE A 3 -32.93 9.26 2.37
N SER A 4 -32.15 10.29 2.04
CA SER A 4 -31.27 10.33 0.89
C SER A 4 -30.07 9.40 1.11
N PHE A 5 -30.32 8.09 1.05
CA PHE A 5 -29.28 7.05 1.12
C PHE A 5 -28.31 7.06 -0.07
N LEU A 6 -28.53 7.93 -1.07
CA LEU A 6 -27.68 8.06 -2.25
C LEU A 6 -26.33 8.73 -1.97
N ALA A 7 -26.13 9.34 -0.79
CA ALA A 7 -24.84 9.94 -0.42
C ALA A 7 -23.76 8.91 -0.03
N ILE A 8 -24.11 7.64 0.11
CA ILE A 8 -23.20 6.59 0.61
C ILE A 8 -22.38 5.95 -0.52
N VAL A 9 -22.81 6.10 -1.78
CA VAL A 9 -22.25 5.38 -2.95
C VAL A 9 -20.90 5.97 -3.43
N THR A 10 -20.42 7.06 -2.86
CA THR A 10 -19.09 7.61 -3.19
C THR A 10 -17.97 7.10 -2.28
N LEU A 11 -18.29 6.28 -1.26
CA LEU A 11 -17.34 5.86 -0.22
C LEU A 11 -16.46 4.65 -0.60
N THR A 12 -16.49 4.18 -1.85
CA THR A 12 -15.78 2.93 -2.25
C THR A 12 -14.50 3.18 -3.04
N ALA A 13 -14.09 4.43 -3.22
CA ALA A 13 -12.77 4.75 -3.77
C ALA A 13 -11.68 4.86 -2.68
N ALA A 14 -11.91 4.29 -1.49
CA ALA A 14 -10.84 3.96 -0.55
C ALA A 14 -10.04 2.77 -1.10
N MET A 15 -9.36 3.01 -2.22
CA MET A 15 -8.29 2.17 -2.69
C MET A 15 -7.24 2.22 -1.59
N SER A 16 -7.27 1.25 -0.68
CA SER A 16 -6.11 0.84 0.09
C SER A 16 -5.14 0.21 -0.90
N VAL A 17 -4.55 1.06 -1.75
CA VAL A 17 -3.29 0.75 -2.41
C VAL A 17 -2.38 0.47 -1.23
N SER A 18 -1.95 -0.78 -1.08
CA SER A 18 -0.83 -1.09 -0.20
C SER A 18 0.29 -0.18 -0.70
N ALA A 19 0.50 0.94 -0.02
CA ALA A 19 1.53 1.91 -0.35
C ALA A 19 2.85 1.26 0.03
N CYS A 20 3.25 0.32 -0.79
CA CYS A 20 4.51 -0.33 -0.67
C CYS A 20 5.58 0.71 -1.03
N PHE A 21 6.75 0.54 -0.45
CA PHE A 21 7.86 1.44 -0.54
C PHE A 21 8.88 0.88 -1.52
N GLU A 22 9.43 1.76 -2.33
CA GLU A 22 10.46 1.46 -3.32
C GLU A 22 11.82 1.19 -2.63
N LEU A 23 12.84 0.87 -3.43
CA LEU A 23 14.20 0.65 -2.94
C LEU A 23 14.72 1.84 -2.11
N ASP A 24 15.48 1.54 -1.04
CA ASP A 24 16.05 2.51 -0.10
C ASP A 24 15.06 3.31 0.78
N HIS A 25 13.75 3.12 0.60
CA HIS A 25 12.76 3.69 1.52
C HIS A 25 12.72 2.96 2.86
N ALA A 26 12.28 3.69 3.89
CA ALA A 26 12.11 3.15 5.23
C ALA A 26 10.95 2.14 5.27
N CYS A 27 11.14 1.04 5.99
CA CYS A 27 10.16 -0.02 6.18
C CYS A 27 10.12 -0.49 7.64
N LYS A 28 8.99 -1.03 8.09
CA LYS A 28 8.86 -1.70 9.39
C LYS A 28 8.65 -3.19 9.24
N VAL A 29 7.90 -3.61 8.23
CA VAL A 29 7.59 -5.01 7.94
C VAL A 29 7.88 -5.31 6.48
N GLN A 30 8.05 -6.60 6.14
CA GLN A 30 8.37 -7.03 4.78
C GLN A 30 7.30 -6.63 3.76
N ALA A 31 6.03 -6.64 4.16
CA ALA A 31 4.89 -6.21 3.34
C ALA A 31 4.88 -4.70 3.03
N ASP A 32 5.73 -3.92 3.70
CA ASP A 32 5.88 -2.50 3.40
C ASP A 32 6.72 -2.26 2.14
N CYS A 33 7.51 -3.22 1.65
CA CYS A 33 8.35 -3.03 0.45
C CYS A 33 7.64 -3.53 -0.80
N CYS A 34 7.72 -2.77 -1.90
CA CYS A 34 7.14 -3.19 -3.17
C CYS A 34 7.86 -4.43 -3.72
N THR A 35 7.19 -5.20 -4.56
CA THR A 35 7.93 -6.17 -5.40
C THR A 35 8.51 -5.39 -6.57
N TYR A 36 9.83 -5.40 -6.76
CA TYR A 36 10.46 -4.71 -7.87
C TYR A 36 10.31 -5.56 -9.12
N ASP A 37 9.50 -5.06 -10.05
CA ASP A 37 9.41 -5.50 -11.45
C ASP A 37 9.40 -7.04 -11.65
N GLY A 38 8.58 -7.74 -10.87
CA GLY A 38 8.25 -9.16 -11.06
C GLY A 38 9.38 -10.19 -10.87
N LEU A 39 10.64 -9.76 -10.72
CA LEU A 39 11.82 -10.64 -10.65
C LEU A 39 12.62 -10.48 -9.35
N TYR A 40 12.46 -9.37 -8.62
CA TYR A 40 13.16 -9.12 -7.36
C TYR A 40 12.20 -8.73 -6.25
N TYR A 41 12.16 -9.53 -5.18
CA TYR A 41 11.42 -9.18 -3.97
C TYR A 41 12.26 -8.25 -3.12
N LEU A 42 11.81 -7.01 -2.91
CA LEU A 42 12.41 -6.19 -1.86
C LEU A 42 12.04 -6.75 -0.49
N ARG A 43 13.02 -6.75 0.39
CA ARG A 43 12.90 -7.21 1.76
C ARG A 43 13.19 -6.05 2.69
N CYS A 44 12.45 -5.98 3.78
CA CYS A 44 12.73 -5.01 4.82
C CYS A 44 13.95 -5.48 5.64
N HIS A 45 15.10 -4.81 5.47
CA HIS A 45 16.33 -5.11 6.20
C HIS A 45 16.84 -3.86 6.90
N LYS A 46 17.07 -3.95 8.22
CA LYS A 46 17.49 -2.82 9.06
C LYS A 46 16.59 -1.57 8.90
N GLY A 47 15.31 -1.78 8.65
CA GLY A 47 14.34 -0.71 8.48
C GLY A 47 14.40 0.00 7.12
N LYS A 48 15.07 -0.59 6.12
CA LYS A 48 15.04 -0.13 4.73
C LYS A 48 14.67 -1.24 3.75
N CYS A 49 14.03 -0.87 2.66
CA CYS A 49 13.76 -1.78 1.55
C CYS A 49 15.03 -2.01 0.73
N VAL A 50 15.49 -3.25 0.70
CA VAL A 50 16.68 -3.70 -0.05
C VAL A 50 16.30 -4.90 -0.92
N PRO A 51 17.03 -5.19 -2.00
CA PRO A 51 16.82 -6.43 -2.77
C PRO A 51 17.17 -7.70 -1.97
#